data_AF-D1PFC1-F1
#
_entry.id   AF-D1PFC1-F1
#
_cell.length_a   1.000
_cell.length_b   1.000
_cell.length_c   1.000
_cell.angle_alpha   90.00
_cell.angle_beta   90.00
_cell.angle_gamma   90.00
#
_symmetry.space_group_name_H-M   'P 1'
#
loop_
_entity.id
_entity.type
_entity.pdbx_description
1 polymer ?
#
loop_
_entity_poly.entity_id
_entity_poly.type
_entity_poly.pdbx_seq_one_letter_code
_entity_poly.pdbx_strand_id
1 'polypeptide(L)' 'MTQEERWQKRYEEVVDFIEVNKRNPSKYRIEEHDFLNWLKANRKALNAGKMKADRVEKFRKLLEMTEQNRRKNQYE' A
#
# COMPACT_ATOMS: atom_id res chain seq x y z
N MET A 1 -5.48 -3.06 20.74
CA MET A 1 -4.75 -2.63 19.53
C MET A 1 -4.93 -1.13 19.31
N THR A 2 -3.86 -0.35 19.50
CA THR A 2 -3.79 1.10 19.27
C THR A 2 -3.87 1.45 17.78
N GLN A 3 -4.12 2.72 17.44
CA GLN A 3 -4.11 3.16 16.04
C GLN A 3 -2.76 2.98 15.35
N GLU A 4 -1.65 3.02 16.10
CA GLU A 4 -0.32 2.72 15.54
C GLU A 4 -0.19 1.25 15.21
N GLU A 5 -0.55 0.37 16.13
CA GLU A 5 -0.52 -1.08 15.91
C GLU A 5 -1.43 -1.49 14.74
N ARG A 6 -2.62 -0.88 14.61
CA ARG A 6 -3.51 -1.16 13.46
C ARG A 6 -2.88 -0.76 12.13
N TRP A 7 -2.21 0.39 12.11
CA TRP A 7 -1.59 0.90 10.89
C TRP A 7 -0.38 0.05 10.50
N GLN A 8 0.48 -0.27 11.48
CA GLN A 8 1.66 -1.10 11.29
C GLN A 8 1.28 -2.51 10.80
N LYS A 9 0.29 -3.14 11.44
CA LYS A 9 -0.20 -4.45 11.01
C LYS A 9 -0.69 -4.43 9.56
N ARG A 10 -1.48 -3.42 9.18
CA ARG A 10 -1.99 -3.34 7.81
C ARG A 10 -0.89 -3.02 6.80
N TYR A 11 0.11 -2.23 7.19
CA TYR A 11 1.30 -2.00 6.39
C TYR A 11 2.03 -3.31 6.10
N GLU A 12 2.28 -4.13 7.13
CA GLU A 12 2.94 -5.43 6.99
C GLU A 12 2.15 -6.36 6.07
N GLU A 13 0.83 -6.50 6.28
CA GLU A 13 -0.02 -7.33 5.42
C GLU A 13 0.02 -6.93 3.94
N VAL A 14 0.10 -5.63 3.64
CA VAL A 14 0.20 -5.14 2.25
C VAL A 14 1.59 -5.39 1.66
N VAL A 15 2.65 -5.22 2.45
CA VAL A 15 4.03 -5.54 2.04
C VAL A 15 4.13 -7.04 1.74
N ASP A 16 3.69 -7.89 2.67
CA ASP A 16 3.70 -9.34 2.52
C ASP A 16 2.91 -9.77 1.28
N PHE A 17 1.74 -9.17 1.05
CA PHE A 17 0.95 -9.44 -0.15
C PHE A 17 1.77 -9.17 -1.43
N ILE A 18 2.41 -8.01 -1.54
CA ILE A 18 3.18 -7.63 -2.74
C ILE A 18 4.42 -8.54 -2.89
N GLU A 19 5.11 -8.84 -1.80
CA GLU A 19 6.30 -9.69 -1.81
C GLU A 19 5.98 -11.14 -2.19
N VAL A 20 4.88 -11.70 -1.71
CA VAL A 20 4.46 -13.08 -2.04
C VAL A 20 3.89 -13.17 -3.45
N ASN A 21 3.04 -12.21 -3.85
CA ASN A 21 2.34 -12.28 -5.14
C ASN A 21 3.14 -11.68 -6.31
N LYS A 22 4.21 -10.92 -6.02
CA LYS A 22 5.02 -10.18 -7.00
C LYS A 22 4.17 -9.25 -7.91
N ARG A 23 3.12 -8.68 -7.34
CA ARG A 23 2.21 -7.72 -7.99
C ARG A 23 1.46 -6.88 -6.97
N ASN A 24 0.89 -5.76 -7.43
CA ASN A 24 0.02 -4.93 -6.61
C ASN A 24 -1.39 -5.54 -6.39
N PRO A 25 -2.08 -5.14 -5.30
CA PRO A 25 -3.50 -5.42 -5.11
C PRO A 25 -4.35 -4.92 -6.28
N SER A 26 -5.31 -5.74 -6.70
CA SER A 26 -6.14 -5.55 -7.87
C SER A 26 -7.55 -5.13 -7.50
N LYS A 27 -8.11 -4.18 -8.27
CA LYS A 27 -9.54 -3.81 -8.15
C LYS A 27 -10.49 -4.93 -8.59
N TYR A 28 -10.00 -5.94 -9.30
CA TYR A 28 -10.80 -7.02 -9.87
C TYR A 28 -10.97 -8.21 -8.92
N ARG A 29 -10.38 -8.16 -7.73
CA ARG A 29 -10.37 -9.22 -6.73
C ARG A 29 -10.88 -8.66 -5.41
N ILE A 30 -12.05 -9.12 -4.96
CA ILE A 30 -12.76 -8.52 -3.82
C ILE A 30 -11.97 -8.65 -2.52
N GLU A 31 -11.26 -9.77 -2.37
CA GLU A 31 -10.35 -10.06 -1.26
C GLU A 31 -9.16 -9.08 -1.18
N GLU A 32 -8.85 -8.38 -2.28
CA GLU A 32 -7.75 -7.41 -2.36
C GLU A 32 -8.23 -5.95 -2.20
N HIS A 33 -9.55 -5.72 -2.12
CA HIS A 33 -10.12 -4.37 -2.03
C HIS A 33 -9.66 -3.66 -0.77
N ASP A 34 -9.53 -4.35 0.36
CA ASP A 34 -9.07 -3.76 1.61
C ASP A 34 -7.64 -3.21 1.48
N PHE A 35 -6.73 -3.98 0.87
CA PHE A 35 -5.35 -3.54 0.60
C PHE A 35 -5.31 -2.35 -0.36
N LEU A 36 -6.08 -2.43 -1.45
CA LEU A 36 -6.16 -1.35 -2.44
C LEU A 36 -6.72 -0.06 -1.82
N ASN A 37 -7.78 -0.16 -1.04
CA ASN A 37 -8.43 0.98 -0.39
C ASN A 37 -7.53 1.58 0.68
N TRP A 38 -6.82 0.75 1.44
CA TRP A 38 -5.84 1.22 2.41
C TRP A 38 -4.69 1.99 1.74
N LEU A 39 -4.15 1.50 0.62
CA LEU A 39 -3.14 2.22 -0.18
C LEU A 39 -3.66 3.59 -0.64
N LYS A 40 -4.89 3.65 -1.19
CA LYS A 40 -5.52 4.91 -1.64
C LYS A 40 -5.71 5.90 -0.49
N ALA A 41 -6.21 5.44 0.65
CA ALA A 41 -6.43 6.29 1.82
C ALA A 41 -5.12 6.88 2.36
N ASN A 42 -4.06 6.07 2.43
CA ASN A 42 -2.75 6.53 2.89
C ASN A 42 -2.08 7.46 1.88
N ARG A 43 -2.22 7.22 0.57
CA ARG A 43 -1.74 8.16 -0.45
C ARG A 43 -2.46 9.50 -0.37
N LYS A 44 -3.77 9.50 -0.11
CA LYS A 44 -4.53 10.74 0.14
C LYS A 44 -4.04 11.46 1.41
N ALA A 45 -3.77 10.73 2.50
CA ALA A 45 -3.25 11.31 3.73
C ALA A 45 -1.84 11.90 3.58
N LEU A 46 -0.95 11.20 2.84
CA LEU A 46 0.39 11.68 2.50
C LEU A 46 0.31 12.97 1.68
N ASN A 47 -0.48 12.99 0.60
CA ASN A 47 -0.63 14.16 -0.27
C ASN A 47 -1.25 15.36 0.44
N ALA A 48 -2.10 15.11 1.44
CA ALA A 48 -2.70 16.15 2.27
C ALA A 48 -1.77 16.65 3.41
N GLY A 49 -0.56 16.08 3.56
CA GLY A 49 0.34 16.41 4.67
C GLY A 49 -0.16 15.97 6.05
N LYS A 50 -1.14 15.06 6.11
CA LYS A 50 -1.79 14.59 7.35
C LYS A 50 -1.20 13.30 7.91
N MET A 51 -0.21 12.73 7.22
CA MET A 51 0.47 11.50 7.64
C MET A 51 1.55 11.83 8.66
N LYS A 52 1.65 11.04 9.74
CA LYS A 52 2.73 11.17 10.73
C LYS A 52 4.10 10.91 10.11
N ALA A 53 5.13 11.59 10.59
CA ALA A 53 6.47 11.56 9.98
C ALA A 53 7.08 10.15 9.88
N ASP A 54 6.91 9.34 10.93
CA ASP A 54 7.33 7.93 10.98
C ASP A 54 6.64 7.06 9.91
N ARG A 55 5.35 7.34 9.64
CA ARG A 55 4.57 6.66 8.59
C ARG A 55 4.93 7.14 7.19
N VAL A 56 5.33 8.40 7.03
CA VAL A 56 5.72 8.96 5.73
C VAL A 56 6.88 8.18 5.13
N GLU A 57 7.93 7.92 5.91
CA GLU A 57 9.10 7.20 5.42
C GLU A 57 8.73 5.77 4.99
N LYS A 58 8.04 5.02 5.85
CA LYS A 58 7.57 3.66 5.54
C LYS A 58 6.67 3.63 4.32
N PHE A 59 5.72 4.55 4.24
CA PHE A 59 4.77 4.57 3.14
C PHE A 59 5.43 4.94 1.81
N ARG A 60 6.43 5.82 1.79
CA ARG A 60 7.22 6.11 0.58
C ARG A 60 7.96 4.89 0.04
N LYS A 61 8.61 4.12 0.92
CA LYS A 61 9.24 2.83 0.53
C LYS A 61 8.22 1.86 -0.06
N LEU A 62 7.03 1.78 0.53
CA LEU A 62 5.94 0.99 -0.03
C LEU A 62 5.49 1.52 -1.41
N LEU A 63 5.45 2.84 -1.63
CA LEU A 63 5.12 3.37 -2.95
C LEU A 63 6.15 3.00 -4.01
N GLU A 64 7.44 3.03 -3.68
CA GLU A 64 8.52 2.57 -4.57
C GLU A 64 8.34 1.08 -4.91
N MET A 65 8.05 0.24 -3.91
CA MET A 65 7.73 -1.17 -4.12
C MET A 65 6.52 -1.37 -5.04
N THR A 66 5.47 -0.57 -4.88
CA THR A 66 4.29 -0.65 -5.76
C THR A 66 4.60 -0.25 -7.20
N GLU A 67 5.53 0.68 -7.42
CA GLU A 67 5.94 1.08 -8.76
C GLU A 67 6.74 -0.04 -9.45
N GLN A 68 7.65 -0.69 -8.71
CA GLN A 68 8.41 -1.84 -9.20
C GLN A 68 7.50 -3.02 -9.58
N ASN A 69 6.40 -3.21 -8.84
CA ASN A 69 5.42 -4.28 -9.04
C ASN A 69 4.19 -3.82 -9.84
N ARG A 70 4.30 -2.70 -10.58
CA ARG A 70 3.20 -2.19 -11.40
C ARG A 70 2.87 -3.19 -12.51
N ARG A 71 1.58 -3.35 -12.81
CA ARG A 71 1.15 -4.11 -13.97
C ARG A 71 1.57 -3.38 -15.23
N LYS A 72 2.46 -3.96 -16.03
CA LYS A 72 2.78 -3.46 -17.37
C LYS A 72 1.64 -3.79 -18.32
N ASN A 73 1.24 -2.81 -19.13
CA ASN A 73 0.30 -3.06 -20.21
C ASN A 73 1.01 -3.89 -21.30
N GLN A 74 0.27 -4.74 -22.02
CA GLN A 74 0.81 -5.56 -23.11
C GLN A 74 1.23 -4.76 -24.35
N TYR A 75 1.00 -3.44 -24.34
CA TYR A 75 1.36 -2.49 -25.38
C TYR A 75 2.48 -1.51 -24.93
N GLU A 76 3.08 -1.73 -23.76
CA GLU A 76 4.27 -1.02 -23.27
C GLU A 76 5.56 -1.69 -23.72
#